data_AF-A0A5C5TTT4-F1
#
_entry.id   AF-A0A5C5TTT4-F1
#
_cell.length_a   1.000
_cell.length_b   1.000
_cell.length_c   1.000
_cell.angle_alpha   90.00
_cell.angle_beta   90.00
_cell.angle_gamma   90.00
#
_symmetry.space_group_name_H-M   'P 1'
#
loop_
_entity.id
_entity.type
_entity.pdbx_description
1 polymer ?
#
loop_
_entity_poly.entity_id
_entity_poly.type
_entity_poly.pdbx_seq_one_letter_code
_entity_poly.pdbx_strand_id
1 'polypeptide(L)'
;MKNLWLILILALAALPSGAIASKEGLLSLNAFALESPGIGQSGPVKVAGAQSDRGITLLRIEAFGRTFNIGPDQLRQLRGFNANGVQITYEGGYVDLGGRTIYVIFSRGFTSGVVLQRYVSVTETGSVTVADRP
;
A
#
# COMPACT_ATOMS: atom_id res chain seq x y z
N MET A 1 50.64 18.74 -30.37
CA MET A 1 50.48 17.40 -29.75
C MET A 1 49.56 17.39 -28.51
N LYS A 2 49.61 18.40 -27.61
CA LYS A 2 48.71 18.47 -26.43
C LYS A 2 47.21 18.57 -26.76
N ASN A 3 46.86 19.25 -27.86
CA ASN A 3 45.46 19.50 -28.22
C ASN A 3 44.76 18.26 -28.80
N LEU A 4 45.54 17.31 -29.33
CA LEU A 4 45.03 16.05 -29.89
C LEU A 4 44.51 15.11 -28.78
N TRP A 5 45.16 15.13 -27.61
CA TRP A 5 44.75 14.38 -26.42
C TRP A 5 43.45 14.92 -25.81
N LEU A 6 43.26 16.24 -25.81
CA LEU A 6 42.01 16.84 -25.32
C LEU A 6 40.80 16.44 -26.17
N ILE A 7 40.96 16.40 -27.50
CA ILE A 7 39.88 16.02 -28.43
C ILE A 7 39.51 14.54 -28.25
N LEU A 8 40.51 13.68 -28.01
CA LEU A 8 40.30 12.25 -27.80
C LEU A 8 39.55 11.95 -26.49
N ILE A 9 39.85 12.69 -25.41
CA ILE A 9 39.15 12.55 -24.12
C ILE A 9 37.70 13.04 -24.22
N LEU A 10 37.46 14.14 -24.94
CA LEU A 10 36.11 14.67 -25.14
C LEU A 10 35.24 13.73 -26.01
N ALA A 11 35.84 13.09 -27.02
CA ALA A 11 35.16 12.12 -27.87
C ALA A 11 34.78 10.83 -27.13
N LEU A 12 35.58 10.41 -26.14
CA LEU A 12 35.28 9.23 -25.31
C LEU A 12 34.14 9.48 -24.32
N ALA A 13 33.96 10.72 -23.85
CA ALA A 13 32.89 11.10 -22.93
C ALA A 13 31.52 11.28 -23.62
N ALA A 14 31.49 11.36 -24.95
CA ALA A 14 30.28 11.54 -25.74
C ALA A 14 29.62 10.22 -26.17
N LEU A 15 30.14 9.06 -25.74
CA LEU A 15 29.48 7.79 -25.97
C LEU A 15 28.15 7.79 -25.19
N PRO A 16 26.99 7.71 -25.86
CA PRO A 16 25.72 7.62 -25.17
C PRO A 16 25.74 6.32 -24.38
N SER A 17 25.89 6.41 -23.06
CA SER A 17 25.57 5.30 -22.19
C SER A 17 24.06 5.08 -22.35
N GLY A 18 23.70 4.04 -23.09
CA GLY A 18 22.32 3.57 -23.17
C GLY A 18 21.91 3.06 -21.79
N ALA A 19 21.55 3.98 -20.90
CA ALA A 19 20.96 3.65 -19.62
C ALA A 19 19.60 3.03 -19.91
N ILE A 20 19.54 1.69 -19.93
CA ILE A 20 18.28 0.96 -19.95
C ILE A 20 17.69 1.07 -18.55
N ALA A 21 16.98 2.17 -18.29
CA ALA A 21 16.11 2.24 -17.13
C ALA A 21 14.89 1.35 -17.43
N SER A 22 14.70 0.29 -16.62
CA SER A 22 13.48 -0.52 -16.66
C SER A 22 12.27 0.41 -16.49
N LYS A 23 11.43 0.52 -17.51
CA LYS A 23 10.20 1.32 -17.47
C LYS A 23 9.10 0.47 -16.83
N GLU A 24 9.17 0.28 -15.52
CA GLU A 24 8.09 -0.37 -14.80
C GLU A 24 6.85 0.52 -14.78
N GLY A 25 5.71 -0.07 -15.13
CA GLY A 25 4.40 0.57 -15.03
C GLY A 25 3.67 0.10 -13.76
N LEU A 26 2.94 1.01 -13.12
CA LEU A 26 2.10 0.65 -11.98
C LEU A 26 0.83 -0.06 -12.46
N LEU A 27 0.60 -1.29 -11.99
CA LEU A 27 -0.67 -2.01 -12.20
C LEU A 27 -1.60 -1.78 -11.01
N SER A 28 -2.43 -0.74 -11.07
CA SER A 28 -3.42 -0.48 -10.04
C SER A 28 -4.45 -1.60 -9.95
N LEU A 29 -4.81 -2.01 -8.73
CA LEU A 29 -5.89 -2.97 -8.51
C LEU A 29 -7.24 -2.36 -8.91
N ASN A 30 -8.12 -3.19 -9.48
CA ASN A 30 -9.54 -2.86 -9.63
C ASN A 30 -10.36 -3.40 -8.44
N ALA A 31 -9.96 -4.56 -7.93
CA ALA A 31 -10.56 -5.23 -6.79
C ALA A 31 -9.52 -6.08 -6.07
N PHE A 32 -9.79 -6.42 -4.81
CA PHE A 32 -8.98 -7.31 -4.00
C PHE A 32 -9.84 -8.09 -3.01
N ALA A 33 -9.39 -9.30 -2.68
CA ALA A 33 -9.96 -10.15 -1.65
C ALA A 33 -8.81 -10.89 -0.94
N LEU A 34 -8.75 -10.79 0.38
CA LEU A 34 -7.77 -11.46 1.23
C LEU A 34 -8.51 -12.19 2.34
N GLU A 35 -8.06 -13.41 2.63
CA GLU A 35 -8.57 -14.21 3.75
C GLU A 35 -7.41 -14.70 4.59
N SER A 36 -7.61 -14.74 5.91
CA SER A 36 -6.67 -15.30 6.87
C SER A 36 -7.43 -16.05 7.96
N PRO A 37 -6.89 -17.17 8.48
CA PRO A 37 -7.46 -17.82 9.65
C PRO A 37 -7.43 -16.94 10.91
N GLY A 38 -6.63 -15.87 10.91
CA GLY A 38 -6.49 -14.93 12.03
C GLY A 38 -5.45 -15.34 13.06
N ILE A 39 -5.35 -14.53 14.12
CA ILE A 39 -4.47 -14.77 15.27
C ILE A 39 -5.29 -14.62 16.56
N GLY A 40 -5.31 -15.69 17.37
CA GLY A 40 -6.01 -15.70 18.65
C GLY A 40 -7.48 -15.31 18.53
N GLN A 41 -7.87 -14.27 19.26
CA GLN A 41 -9.25 -13.79 19.31
C GLN A 41 -9.63 -12.83 18.17
N SER A 42 -8.74 -12.58 17.19
CA SER A 42 -9.19 -11.91 15.96
C SER A 42 -10.25 -12.74 15.22
N GLY A 43 -10.22 -14.07 15.39
CA GLY A 43 -10.95 -15.00 14.53
C GLY A 43 -10.53 -14.85 13.06
N PRO A 44 -11.22 -15.56 12.15
CA PRO A 44 -10.99 -15.42 10.71
C PRO A 44 -11.11 -13.96 10.28
N VAL A 45 -10.16 -13.51 9.47
CA VAL A 45 -10.13 -12.16 8.91
C VAL A 45 -10.39 -12.23 7.42
N LYS A 46 -11.38 -11.46 6.94
CA LYS A 46 -11.65 -11.29 5.51
C LYS A 46 -11.61 -9.82 5.14
N VAL A 47 -10.91 -9.49 4.07
CA VAL A 47 -10.83 -8.12 3.56
C VAL A 47 -11.18 -8.15 2.09
N ALA A 48 -12.17 -7.35 1.71
CA ALA A 48 -12.57 -7.21 0.31
C ALA A 48 -12.75 -5.73 -0.03
N GLY A 49 -12.43 -5.37 -1.26
CA GLY A 49 -12.62 -4.00 -1.70
C GLY A 49 -12.47 -3.81 -3.19
N ALA A 50 -12.78 -2.60 -3.62
CA ALA A 50 -12.70 -2.14 -4.99
C ALA A 50 -12.01 -0.78 -5.05
N GLN A 51 -11.39 -0.51 -6.19
CA GLN A 51 -10.66 0.71 -6.48
C GLN A 51 -11.01 1.20 -7.88
N SER A 52 -10.96 2.52 -8.05
CA SER A 52 -11.06 3.20 -9.33
C SER A 52 -9.83 4.09 -9.54
N ASP A 53 -9.81 4.83 -10.65
CA ASP A 53 -8.84 5.92 -10.89
C ASP A 53 -8.78 6.96 -9.75
N ARG A 54 -9.85 7.08 -8.96
CA ARG A 54 -9.96 8.00 -7.81
C ARG A 54 -9.47 7.41 -6.48
N GLY A 55 -8.99 6.16 -6.46
CA GLY A 55 -8.59 5.44 -5.25
C GLY A 55 -9.63 4.43 -4.77
N ILE A 56 -9.51 3.99 -3.51
CA ILE A 56 -10.36 2.94 -2.93
C ILE A 56 -11.82 3.43 -2.81
N THR A 57 -12.75 2.70 -3.43
CA THR A 57 -14.18 3.05 -3.51
C THR A 57 -15.07 2.15 -2.66
N LEU A 58 -14.59 0.96 -2.32
CA LEU A 58 -15.26 0.01 -1.43
C LEU A 58 -14.22 -0.66 -0.55
N LEU A 59 -14.52 -0.79 0.74
CA LEU A 59 -13.71 -1.58 1.66
C LEU A 59 -14.61 -2.19 2.73
N ARG A 60 -14.55 -3.52 2.84
CA ARG A 60 -15.19 -4.33 3.86
C ARG A 60 -14.13 -5.14 4.58
N ILE A 61 -14.18 -5.11 5.90
CA ILE A 61 -13.29 -5.88 6.77
C ILE A 61 -14.16 -6.73 7.68
N GLU A 62 -13.92 -8.02 7.75
CA GLU A 62 -14.51 -8.93 8.72
C GLU A 62 -13.41 -9.36 9.68
N ALA A 63 -13.60 -9.09 10.96
CA ALA A 63 -12.67 -9.42 12.04
C ALA A 63 -13.41 -9.38 13.38
N PHE A 64 -12.90 -10.06 14.40
CA PHE A 64 -13.48 -10.08 15.75
C PHE A 64 -14.95 -10.54 15.75
N GLY A 65 -15.31 -11.43 14.82
CA GLY A 65 -16.68 -11.94 14.67
C GLY A 65 -17.70 -10.94 14.12
N ARG A 66 -17.25 -9.83 13.51
CA ARG A 66 -18.13 -8.77 12.98
C ARG A 66 -17.64 -8.19 11.67
N THR A 67 -18.53 -7.47 10.99
CA THR A 67 -18.27 -6.82 9.71
C THR A 67 -18.19 -5.31 9.88
N PHE A 68 -17.11 -4.73 9.35
CA PHE A 68 -16.86 -3.31 9.25
C PHE A 68 -17.00 -2.88 7.79
N ASN A 69 -18.01 -2.08 7.50
CA ASN A 69 -18.14 -1.41 6.21
C ASN A 69 -17.55 0.00 6.35
N ILE A 70 -16.49 0.29 5.61
CA ILE A 70 -15.78 1.56 5.73
C ILE A 70 -16.59 2.65 5.05
N GLY A 71 -16.94 3.67 5.81
CA GLY A 71 -17.87 4.71 5.37
C GLY A 71 -17.25 5.65 4.32
N PRO A 72 -18.10 6.38 3.56
CA PRO A 72 -17.63 7.32 2.56
C PRO A 72 -16.63 8.35 3.11
N ASP A 73 -16.84 8.82 4.34
CA ASP A 73 -15.99 9.81 5.00
C ASP A 73 -14.56 9.31 5.26
N GLN A 74 -14.42 8.04 5.62
CA GLN A 74 -13.13 7.37 5.80
C GLN A 74 -12.48 7.06 4.45
N LEU A 75 -13.26 6.57 3.47
CA LEU A 75 -12.78 6.32 2.11
C LEU A 75 -12.28 7.60 1.42
N ARG A 76 -12.82 8.77 1.75
CA ARG A 76 -12.29 10.05 1.24
C ARG A 76 -10.81 10.25 1.56
N GLN A 77 -10.32 9.72 2.67
CA GLN A 77 -8.91 9.81 3.07
C GLN A 77 -8.01 8.89 2.22
N LEU A 78 -8.58 7.90 1.53
CA LEU A 78 -7.89 7.02 0.58
C LEU A 78 -7.98 7.52 -0.87
N ARG A 79 -8.60 8.68 -1.14
CA ARG A 79 -8.67 9.25 -2.48
C ARG A 79 -7.30 9.58 -3.04
N GLY A 80 -7.16 9.41 -4.36
CA GLY A 80 -5.91 9.61 -5.09
C GLY A 80 -4.84 8.54 -4.80
N PHE A 81 -5.14 7.56 -3.93
CA PHE A 81 -4.26 6.44 -3.67
C PHE A 81 -4.65 5.23 -4.50
N ASN A 82 -3.98 5.07 -5.64
CA ASN A 82 -4.04 3.85 -6.43
C ASN A 82 -3.01 2.83 -5.90
N ALA A 83 -3.51 1.83 -5.18
CA ALA A 83 -2.75 0.71 -4.65
C ALA A 83 -2.51 -0.36 -5.72
N ASN A 84 -1.33 -0.99 -5.67
CA ASN A 84 -1.04 -2.24 -6.38
C ASN A 84 -0.65 -3.39 -5.42
N GLY A 85 -0.70 -3.15 -4.11
CA GLY A 85 -0.52 -4.16 -3.08
C GLY A 85 -1.46 -3.94 -1.89
N VAL A 86 -1.86 -5.05 -1.26
CA VAL A 86 -2.68 -5.07 -0.05
C VAL A 86 -2.11 -6.10 0.91
N GLN A 87 -1.99 -5.74 2.18
CA GLN A 87 -1.52 -6.61 3.25
C GLN A 87 -2.45 -6.48 4.46
N ILE A 88 -2.60 -7.57 5.21
CA ILE A 88 -3.30 -7.58 6.50
C ILE A 88 -2.33 -7.93 7.62
N THR A 89 -2.41 -7.21 8.75
CA THR A 89 -1.61 -7.50 9.95
C THR A 89 -2.46 -7.39 11.21
N TYR A 90 -2.04 -8.10 12.26
CA TYR A 90 -2.70 -8.11 13.56
C TYR A 90 -1.76 -7.54 14.62
N GLU A 91 -2.31 -6.74 15.51
CA GLU A 91 -1.64 -6.25 16.72
C GLU A 91 -2.48 -6.64 17.94
N GLY A 92 -1.83 -7.20 18.96
CA GLY A 92 -2.50 -7.62 20.18
C GLY A 92 -3.09 -6.47 21.00
N GLY A 93 -2.46 -5.28 20.94
CA GLY A 93 -2.87 -4.07 21.63
C GLY A 93 -2.99 -4.20 23.15
N TYR A 94 -3.35 -3.09 23.79
CA TYR A 94 -3.81 -3.06 25.19
C TYR A 94 -5.30 -2.74 25.20
N VAL A 95 -6.08 -3.44 26.01
CA VAL A 95 -7.56 -3.29 26.06
C VAL A 95 -7.97 -1.83 26.28
N ASP A 96 -7.25 -1.12 27.16
CA ASP A 96 -7.50 0.28 27.50
C ASP A 96 -7.25 1.28 26.35
N LEU A 97 -6.53 0.87 25.31
CA LEU A 97 -6.19 1.69 24.13
C LEU A 97 -6.97 1.27 22.87
N GLY A 98 -8.08 0.55 23.05
CA GLY A 98 -8.90 0.02 21.96
C GLY A 98 -8.68 -1.47 21.68
N GLY A 99 -7.78 -2.11 22.43
CA GLY A 99 -7.54 -3.55 22.36
C GLY A 99 -6.87 -3.99 21.08
N ARG A 100 -7.19 -5.21 20.65
CA ARG A 100 -6.62 -5.82 19.44
C ARG A 100 -7.00 -5.03 18.20
N THR A 101 -6.10 -5.00 17.23
CA THR A 101 -6.27 -4.21 16.01
C THR A 101 -5.90 -5.03 14.78
N ILE A 102 -6.75 -4.97 13.75
CA ILE A 102 -6.42 -5.42 12.40
C ILE A 102 -6.08 -4.20 11.56
N TYR A 103 -4.94 -4.25 10.89
CA TYR A 103 -4.54 -3.25 9.90
C TYR A 103 -4.67 -3.84 8.51
N VAL A 104 -5.25 -3.06 7.61
CA VAL A 104 -5.23 -3.27 6.16
C VAL A 104 -4.31 -2.22 5.58
N ILE A 105 -3.18 -2.65 5.06
CA ILE A 105 -2.14 -1.77 4.51
C ILE A 105 -2.26 -1.81 2.99
N PHE A 106 -2.46 -0.63 2.40
CA PHE A 106 -2.43 -0.40 0.97
C PHE A 106 -1.05 0.12 0.58
N SER A 107 -0.43 -0.50 -0.41
CA SER A 107 0.87 -0.06 -0.92
C SER A 107 0.80 0.30 -2.39
N ARG A 108 1.60 1.31 -2.75
CA ARG A 108 2.00 1.61 -4.12
C ARG A 108 3.49 1.32 -4.22
N GLY A 109 3.87 0.36 -5.04
CA GLY A 109 5.26 -0.08 -5.15
C GLY A 109 5.61 -0.63 -6.52
N PHE A 110 6.90 -0.87 -6.69
CA PHE A 110 7.54 -1.45 -7.87
C PHE A 110 8.39 -2.64 -7.40
N THR A 111 9.04 -3.36 -8.33
CA THR A 111 9.93 -4.46 -7.92
C THR A 111 11.10 -3.96 -7.06
N SER A 112 11.49 -2.69 -7.22
CA SER A 112 12.52 -2.01 -6.45
C SER A 112 12.10 -1.66 -5.02
N GLY A 113 10.81 -1.72 -4.69
CA GLY A 113 10.31 -1.47 -3.34
C GLY A 113 8.99 -0.71 -3.27
N VAL A 114 8.59 -0.39 -2.05
CA VAL A 114 7.36 0.35 -1.75
C VAL A 114 7.66 1.85 -1.78
N VAL A 115 6.82 2.60 -2.50
CA VAL A 115 6.94 4.06 -2.65
C VAL A 115 6.05 4.78 -1.65
N LEU A 116 4.82 4.30 -1.45
CA LEU A 116 3.85 4.91 -0.53
C LEU A 116 3.02 3.82 0.15
N GLN A 117 2.63 4.09 1.41
CA GLN A 117 1.70 3.25 2.16
C GLN A 117 0.63 4.07 2.87
N ARG A 118 -0.59 3.55 2.83
CA ARG A 118 -1.71 3.99 3.68
C ARG A 118 -2.27 2.79 4.40
N TYR A 119 -2.94 3.01 5.51
CA TYR A 119 -3.61 1.93 6.20
C TYR A 119 -5.00 2.32 6.70
N VAL A 120 -5.83 1.29 6.82
CA VAL A 120 -7.08 1.33 7.57
C VAL A 120 -6.91 0.38 8.74
N SER A 121 -7.19 0.84 9.95
CA SER A 121 -7.21 -0.02 11.13
C SER A 121 -8.62 -0.17 11.66
N VAL A 122 -8.94 -1.37 12.13
CA VAL A 122 -10.17 -1.67 12.87
C VAL A 122 -9.81 -2.30 14.21
N THR A 123 -10.36 -1.75 15.28
CA THR A 123 -10.11 -2.27 16.65
C THR A 123 -11.17 -3.30 17.05
N GLU A 124 -10.91 -4.09 18.10
CA GLU A 124 -11.89 -5.02 18.68
C GLU A 124 -13.00 -4.31 19.48
N THR A 125 -12.86 -3.02 19.78
CA THR A 125 -13.95 -2.21 20.36
C THR A 125 -14.89 -1.63 19.30
N GLY A 126 -14.39 -1.34 18.10
CA GLY A 126 -15.21 -0.92 16.97
C GLY A 126 -14.70 0.29 16.22
N SER A 127 -13.61 0.89 16.70
CA SER A 127 -13.02 2.08 16.10
C SER A 127 -12.41 1.75 14.74
N VAL A 128 -12.60 2.68 13.81
CA VAL A 128 -12.07 2.57 12.45
C VAL A 128 -11.28 3.85 12.14
N THR A 129 -10.00 3.68 11.82
CA THR A 129 -9.09 4.80 11.53
C THR A 129 -8.46 4.62 10.16
N VAL A 130 -8.22 5.73 9.47
CA VAL A 130 -7.46 5.78 8.22
C VAL A 130 -6.29 6.72 8.43
N ALA A 131 -5.09 6.33 8.01
CA ALA A 131 -3.91 7.17 8.13
C ALA A 131 -2.83 6.82 7.08
N ASP A 132 -1.94 7.78 6.85
CA ASP A 132 -0.69 7.52 6.14
C ASP A 132 0.25 6.73 7.07
N ARG A 133 1.01 5.78 6.50
CA ARG A 133 2.09 5.14 7.25
C ARG A 133 3.31 6.08 7.20
N PRO A 134 3.98 6.35 8.33
CA PRO A 134 5.22 7.13 8.33
C PRO A 134 6.32 6.48 7.49
#